data_AF-A0A2V7VFP3-F1
#
_entry.id   AF-A0A2V7VFP3-F1
#
_cell.length_a   1.000
_cell.length_b   1.000
_cell.length_c   1.000
_cell.angle_alpha   90.00
_cell.angle_beta   90.00
_cell.angle_gamma   90.00
#
_symmetry.space_group_name_H-M   'P 1'
#
loop_
_entity.id
_entity.type
_entity.pdbx_description
1 polymer ?
#
loop_
_entity_poly.entity_id
_entity_poly.type
_entity_poly.pdbx_seq_one_letter_code
_entity_poly.pdbx_strand_id
1 'polypeptide(L)' 'ALATLVVNRLRGTLQVAAVKAPGYGDRRKAMLEDIATLTGGKAITEDLGIKLENLKLDDLGKAKKITIDKD' A
#
# COMPACT_ATOMS: atom_id res chain seq x y z
N ALA A 1 8.30 7.14 -9.62
CA ALA A 1 7.48 7.26 -8.39
C ALA A 1 8.33 7.42 -7.12
N LEU A 2 9.26 6.48 -6.82
CA LEU A 2 9.99 6.48 -5.54
C LEU A 2 10.72 7.81 -5.23
N ALA A 3 11.46 8.36 -6.19
CA ALA A 3 12.19 9.62 -5.99
C ALA A 3 11.25 10.76 -5.54
N THR A 4 10.06 10.87 -6.13
CA THR A 4 9.04 11.85 -5.76
C THR A 4 8.55 11.64 -4.32
N LEU A 5 8.30 10.40 -3.91
CA LEU A 5 7.88 10.09 -2.52
C LEU A 5 8.98 10.45 -1.51
N VAL A 6 10.24 10.12 -1.83
CA VAL A 6 11.39 10.43 -0.98
C VAL A 6 11.55 11.93 -0.79
N VAL A 7 11.50 12.71 -1.87
CA VAL A 7 11.65 14.17 -1.80
C VAL A 7 10.50 14.81 -1.00
N ASN A 8 9.26 14.35 -1.16
CA ASN A 8 8.12 14.86 -0.40
C ASN A 8 8.19 14.52 1.09
N ARG A 9 8.68 13.32 1.44
CA ARG A 9 8.93 12.94 2.83
C ARG A 9 10.01 13.80 3.47
N LEU A 10 11.13 14.01 2.78
CA LEU A 10 12.25 14.83 3.29
C LEU A 10 11.85 16.29 3.49
N ARG A 11 10.94 16.82 2.67
CA ARG A 11 10.40 18.17 2.79
C ARG A 11 9.29 18.30 3.85
N GLY A 12 8.84 17.19 4.44
CA GLY A 12 7.73 17.17 5.40
C GLY A 12 6.35 17.39 4.77
N THR A 13 6.26 17.52 3.43
CA THR A 13 5.00 17.72 2.69
C THR A 13 4.10 16.50 2.80
N LEU A 14 4.69 15.30 2.80
CA LEU A 14 3.93 14.05 2.82
C LEU A 14 4.61 13.00 3.69
N GLN A 15 3.90 12.54 4.72
CA GLN A 15 4.37 11.45 5.58
C GLN A 15 4.08 10.11 4.90
N VAL A 16 5.07 9.53 4.22
CA VAL A 16 4.92 8.28 3.45
C VAL A 16 6.06 7.31 3.65
N ALA A 17 5.73 6.03 3.62
CA ALA A 17 6.66 4.93 3.45
C ALA A 17 6.10 3.97 2.39
N ALA A 18 6.98 3.26 1.70
CA ALA A 18 6.61 2.23 0.73
C ALA A 18 7.44 0.97 0.99
N VAL A 19 6.75 -0.17 1.09
CA VAL A 19 7.36 -1.49 1.24
C VAL A 19 6.91 -2.39 0.08
N LYS A 20 7.70 -3.41 -0.23
CA LYS A 20 7.29 -4.41 -1.22
C LYS A 20 6.18 -5.27 -0.61
N ALA A 21 5.21 -5.65 -1.43
CA ALA A 21 4.22 -6.65 -1.04
C ALA A 21 4.92 -7.98 -0.68
N PRO A 22 4.47 -8.68 0.37
CA PRO A 22 5.08 -9.93 0.79
C PRO A 22 4.79 -11.05 -0.24
N GLY A 23 5.75 -11.95 -0.39
CA GLY A 23 5.61 -13.11 -1.28
C GLY A 23 5.60 -12.80 -2.79
N TYR A 24 5.21 -13.80 -3.56
CA TYR A 24 5.26 -13.81 -5.03
C TYR A 24 4.09 -14.62 -5.61
N GLY A 25 3.73 -14.35 -6.86
CA GLY A 25 2.63 -15.04 -7.56
C GLY A 25 1.31 -14.95 -6.79
N ASP A 26 0.56 -16.04 -6.74
CA ASP A 26 -0.74 -16.12 -6.07
C ASP A 26 -0.64 -15.90 -4.56
N ARG A 27 0.49 -16.29 -3.94
CA ARG A 27 0.72 -16.05 -2.51
C ARG A 27 0.78 -14.55 -2.20
N ARG A 28 1.32 -13.74 -3.10
CA ARG A 28 1.32 -12.28 -2.94
C ARG A 28 -0.10 -11.73 -2.93
N LYS A 29 -0.95 -12.20 -3.84
CA LYS A 29 -2.35 -11.75 -3.92
C LYS A 29 -3.11 -12.12 -2.66
N ALA A 30 -2.98 -13.37 -2.20
CA ALA A 30 -3.61 -13.83 -0.97
C ALA A 30 -3.16 -13.00 0.25
N MET A 31 -1.85 -12.79 0.42
CA MET A 31 -1.34 -12.00 1.55
C MET A 31 -1.76 -10.52 1.49
N LEU A 32 -1.89 -9.94 0.30
CA LEU A 32 -2.41 -8.58 0.14
C LEU A 32 -3.90 -8.49 0.50
N GLU A 33 -4.68 -9.52 0.15
CA GLU A 33 -6.09 -9.61 0.53
C GLU A 33 -6.27 -9.73 2.05
N ASP A 34 -5.40 -10.49 2.71
CA ASP A 34 -5.38 -10.60 4.18
C ASP A 34 -5.10 -9.24 4.83
N ILE A 35 -4.12 -8.49 4.32
CA ILE A 35 -3.78 -7.14 4.82
C ILE A 35 -4.94 -6.17 4.58
N ALA A 36 -5.55 -6.22 3.39
CA ALA A 36 -6.70 -5.39 3.02
C ALA A 36 -7.87 -5.65 3.98
N THR A 37 -8.20 -6.93 4.21
CA THR A 37 -9.24 -7.35 5.14
C THR A 37 -8.96 -6.87 6.57
N LEU A 38 -7.72 -7.06 7.06
CA LEU A 38 -7.33 -6.66 8.41
C LEU A 38 -7.41 -5.15 8.65
N THR A 39 -7.08 -4.37 7.62
CA THR A 39 -7.04 -2.89 7.70
C THR A 39 -8.32 -2.22 7.22
N GLY A 40 -9.30 -3.00 6.73
CA GLY A 40 -10.53 -2.51 6.11
C GLY A 40 -10.31 -1.78 4.78
N GLY A 41 -9.19 -2.02 4.11
CA GLY A 41 -8.88 -1.49 2.79
C GLY A 41 -9.22 -2.47 1.67
N LYS A 42 -8.87 -2.11 0.44
CA LYS A 42 -9.04 -2.95 -0.75
C LYS A 42 -7.70 -3.33 -1.36
N ALA A 43 -7.47 -4.61 -1.63
CA ALA A 43 -6.30 -5.04 -2.37
C ALA A 43 -6.46 -4.66 -3.85
N ILE A 44 -5.54 -3.84 -4.38
CA ILE A 44 -5.58 -3.39 -5.76
C ILE A 44 -4.55 -4.20 -6.55
N THR A 45 -5.06 -5.06 -7.44
CA THR A 45 -4.25 -5.93 -8.29
C THR A 45 -4.64 -5.73 -9.76
N GLU A 46 -3.71 -5.95 -10.68
CA GLU A 46 -3.89 -5.67 -12.11
C GLU A 46 -5.04 -6.49 -12.75
N ASP A 47 -5.32 -7.67 -12.21
CA ASP A 47 -6.39 -8.58 -12.64
C ASP A 47 -7.81 -8.08 -12.29
N LEU A 48 -7.94 -7.15 -11.34
CA LEU A 48 -9.24 -6.56 -11.00
C LEU A 48 -9.66 -5.44 -11.97
N GLY A 49 -8.77 -5.01 -12.88
CA GLY A 49 -9.04 -3.93 -13.85
C GLY A 49 -9.23 -2.55 -13.22
N ILE A 50 -8.96 -2.40 -11.92
CA ILE A 50 -9.07 -1.15 -11.20
C ILE A 50 -7.82 -0.32 -11.46
N LYS A 51 -8.01 0.88 -12.01
CA LYS A 51 -6.91 1.83 -12.18
C LYS A 51 -6.64 2.59 -10.88
N LEU A 52 -5.35 2.75 -10.55
CA LEU A 52 -4.88 3.51 -9.38
C LEU A 52 -5.44 4.95 -9.34
N GLU A 53 -5.68 5.56 -10.50
CA GLU A 53 -6.23 6.93 -10.63
C GLU A 53 -7.69 7.07 -10.15
N ASN A 54 -8.43 5.97 -10.06
CA ASN A 54 -9.84 5.95 -9.67
C ASN A 54 -10.07 5.59 -8.19
N LEU A 55 -9.00 5.43 -7.40
CA LEU A 55 -9.11 5.05 -6.00
C LEU A 55 -9.68 6.18 -5.16
N LYS A 56 -10.54 5.81 -4.21
CA LYS A 56 -11.12 6.71 -3.22
C LYS A 56 -10.44 6.51 -1.87
N LEU A 57 -10.64 7.47 -0.97
CA LEU A 57 -10.15 7.35 0.40
C LEU A 57 -10.74 6.14 1.13
N ASP A 58 -11.94 5.70 0.75
CA ASP A 58 -12.61 4.55 1.34
C ASP A 58 -11.98 3.21 0.91
N ASP A 59 -11.17 3.20 -0.17
CA ASP A 59 -10.42 2.01 -0.57
C ASP A 59 -9.13 1.82 0.25
N LEU A 60 -8.71 2.84 1.01
CA LEU A 60 -7.49 2.83 1.79
C LEU A 60 -7.71 2.22 3.19
N GLY A 61 -6.90 1.21 3.52
CA GLY A 61 -6.88 0.63 4.85
C GLY A 61 -6.37 1.59 5.92
N LYS A 62 -6.80 1.37 7.17
CA LYS A 62 -6.38 2.16 8.33
C LYS A 62 -5.81 1.25 9.41
N ALA A 63 -4.75 1.73 10.08
CA ALA A 63 -4.14 1.04 11.21
C ALA A 63 -3.74 2.06 12.27
N LYS A 64 -3.83 1.67 13.55
CA LYS A 64 -3.47 2.54 14.68
C LYS A 64 -1.96 2.86 14.71
N LYS A 65 -1.12 1.89 14.35
CA LYS A 65 0.34 2.01 14.34
C LYS A 65 0.92 1.10 13.27
N ILE A 66 1.89 1.63 12.53
CA ILE A 66 2.67 0.90 11.53
C ILE A 66 4.15 1.12 11.88
N THR A 67 4.91 0.04 12.02
CA THR A 67 6.35 0.06 12.27
C THR A 67 7.03 -0.61 11.08
N ILE A 68 8.04 0.03 10.50
CA ILE A 68 8.80 -0.48 9.36
C ILE A 68 10.28 -0.36 9.73
N ASP A 69 11.03 -1.44 9.57
CA ASP A 69 12.48 -1.43 9.69
C ASP A 69 13.11 -1.82 8.34
N LYS A 70 14.37 -2.27 8.36
CA LYS A 70 15.13 -2.57 7.15
C LYS A 70 14.82 -3.97 6.61
N ASP A 71 14.29 -4.85 7.46
CA ASP A 71 14.05 -6.26 7.16
C ASP A 71 12.58 -6.51 6.76
#